data_AF-A0AA35SBG5-F1
#
_entry.id   AF-A0AA35SBG5-F1
#
_cell.length_a   1.000
_cell.length_b   1.000
_cell.length_c   1.000
_cell.angle_alpha   90.00
_cell.angle_beta   90.00
_cell.angle_gamma   90.00
#
_symmetry.space_group_name_H-M   'P 1'
#
loop_
_entity.id
_entity.type
_entity.pdbx_description
1 polymer ?
#
loop_
_entity_poly.entity_id
_entity_poly.type
_entity_poly.pdbx_seq_one_letter_code
_entity_poly.pdbx_strand_id
1 'polypeptide(L)'
;MIVTAGTADLPVAEEATVTAELMGCRVQRINDVGVAGLHRLLAQLESLRAGRIIVVVAGMEGALASVVAGLVSAPVIAVPTRVGYGASFQGLAALLGMLNACAPGVSVVNIDNESGAGVFAGLLAYGDVRQIGPLLARFPPVWFAAAAGLAVLNYALRYIRWAMYLRALNIRVPQSVCLLVFVAGLALSITPGKVGELLKSVG
;
A
#
# COMPACT_ATOMS: atom_id res chain seq x y z
N MET A 1 6.51 3.45 -11.69
CA MET A 1 7.85 3.88 -12.15
C MET A 1 8.86 3.46 -11.11
N ILE A 2 10.02 2.97 -11.51
CA ILE A 2 11.10 2.56 -10.59
C ILE A 2 12.33 3.40 -10.90
N VAL A 3 12.93 3.97 -9.85
CA VAL A 3 14.00 4.97 -9.95
C VAL A 3 15.17 4.50 -9.11
N THR A 4 16.38 4.48 -9.68
CA THR A 4 17.59 4.06 -8.94
C THR A 4 18.57 5.21 -8.75
N ALA A 5 19.25 5.25 -7.60
CA ALA A 5 20.31 6.23 -7.35
C ALA A 5 21.58 5.93 -8.14
N GLY A 6 21.97 4.66 -8.21
CA GLY A 6 23.16 4.25 -8.97
C GLY A 6 22.98 2.92 -9.69
N THR A 7 24.04 2.50 -10.38
CA THR A 7 24.11 1.20 -11.06
C THR A 7 24.17 0.02 -10.09
N ALA A 8 24.71 0.23 -8.89
CA ALA A 8 24.77 -0.80 -7.86
C ALA A 8 23.38 -1.17 -7.28
N ASP A 9 22.38 -0.29 -7.44
CA ASP A 9 20.99 -0.54 -7.04
C ASP A 9 20.20 -1.31 -8.12
N LEU A 10 20.79 -1.57 -9.29
CA LEU A 10 20.08 -2.22 -10.41
C LEU A 10 19.52 -3.61 -10.09
N PRO A 11 20.22 -4.52 -9.38
CA PRO A 11 19.65 -5.84 -9.07
C PRO A 11 18.35 -5.75 -8.26
N VAL A 12 18.34 -4.89 -7.24
CA VAL A 12 17.18 -4.61 -6.39
C VAL A 12 16.04 -4.00 -7.23
N ALA A 13 16.37 -3.07 -8.12
CA ALA A 13 15.39 -2.45 -9.01
C ALA A 13 14.81 -3.41 -10.06
N GLU A 14 15.60 -4.37 -10.55
CA GLU A 14 15.16 -5.40 -11.50
C GLU A 14 14.11 -6.30 -10.84
N GLU A 15 14.36 -6.79 -9.62
CA GLU A 15 13.40 -7.62 -8.90
C GLU A 15 12.11 -6.86 -8.53
N ALA A 16 12.22 -5.59 -8.13
CA ALA A 16 11.05 -4.73 -7.92
C ALA A 16 10.24 -4.56 -9.22
N THR A 17 10.92 -4.45 -10.36
CA THR A 17 10.30 -4.34 -11.69
C THR A 17 9.51 -5.60 -12.00
N VAL A 18 10.17 -6.76 -11.94
CA VAL A 18 9.56 -8.06 -12.23
C VAL A 18 8.36 -8.28 -11.30
N THR A 19 8.49 -7.98 -10.02
CA THR A 19 7.41 -8.16 -9.06
C THR A 19 6.22 -7.26 -9.36
N ALA A 20 6.44 -5.98 -9.68
CA ALA A 20 5.36 -5.07 -10.04
C ALA A 20 4.69 -5.45 -11.38
N GLU A 21 5.46 -5.94 -12.36
CA GLU A 21 4.94 -6.46 -13.63
C GLU A 21 4.07 -7.71 -13.43
N LEU A 22 4.51 -8.64 -12.57
CA LEU A 22 3.70 -9.80 -12.16
C LEU A 22 2.40 -9.40 -11.48
N MET A 23 2.41 -8.27 -10.76
CA MET A 23 1.22 -7.66 -10.19
C MET A 23 0.36 -6.91 -11.22
N GLY A 24 0.69 -6.97 -12.52
CA GLY A 24 -0.08 -6.35 -13.61
C GLY A 24 0.22 -4.88 -13.86
N CYS A 25 1.26 -4.31 -13.25
CA CYS A 25 1.65 -2.92 -13.49
C CYS A 25 2.47 -2.78 -14.77
N ARG A 26 2.24 -1.71 -15.53
CA ARG A 26 3.20 -1.27 -16.56
C ARG A 26 4.31 -0.48 -15.89
N VAL A 27 5.53 -1.01 -15.92
CA VAL A 27 6.68 -0.41 -15.24
C VAL A 27 7.58 0.32 -16.25
N GLN A 28 7.99 1.54 -15.88
CA GLN A 28 9.06 2.28 -16.53
C GLN A 28 10.19 2.47 -15.52
N ARG A 29 11.43 2.33 -15.99
CA ARG A 29 12.63 2.49 -15.18
C ARG A 29 13.42 3.74 -15.53
N ILE A 30 13.98 4.38 -14.53
CA ILE A 30 14.98 5.44 -14.64
C ILE A 30 16.14 5.04 -13.73
N ASN A 31 17.33 4.89 -14.30
CA ASN A 31 18.48 4.39 -13.56
C ASN A 31 19.55 5.48 -13.43
N ASP A 32 20.38 5.37 -12.39
CA ASP A 32 21.54 6.25 -12.17
C ASP A 32 21.17 7.75 -12.11
N VAL A 33 20.18 8.08 -11.27
CA VAL A 33 19.74 9.47 -11.02
C VAL A 33 19.96 9.90 -9.56
N GLY A 34 21.06 9.44 -8.97
CA GLY A 34 21.44 9.74 -7.60
C GLY A 34 21.69 11.22 -7.32
N VAL A 35 21.67 11.58 -6.03
CA VAL A 35 21.71 12.99 -5.57
C VAL A 35 23.04 13.67 -5.88
N ALA A 36 24.15 12.92 -5.94
CA ALA A 36 25.46 13.43 -6.37
C ALA A 36 25.45 14.01 -7.80
N GLY A 37 24.49 13.59 -8.63
CA GLY A 37 24.29 14.06 -10.00
C GLY A 37 22.88 14.57 -10.22
N LEU A 38 22.37 15.44 -9.34
CA LEU A 38 20.97 15.89 -9.33
C LEU A 38 20.43 16.37 -10.69
N HIS A 39 21.28 16.94 -11.54
CA HIS A 39 20.91 17.33 -12.91
C HIS A 39 20.36 16.15 -13.75
N ARG A 40 20.83 14.91 -13.54
CA ARG A 40 20.32 13.71 -14.22
C ARG A 40 18.89 13.39 -13.80
N LEU A 41 18.57 13.59 -12.52
CA LEU A 41 17.20 13.45 -12.01
C LEU A 41 16.29 14.53 -12.59
N LEU A 42 16.74 15.78 -12.58
CA LEU A 42 15.97 16.92 -13.08
C LEU A 42 15.69 16.82 -14.58
N ALA A 43 16.60 16.23 -15.36
CA ALA A 43 16.36 15.93 -16.78
C ALA A 43 15.20 14.94 -17.00
N GLN A 44 14.80 14.19 -15.97
CA GLN A 44 13.69 13.23 -16.00
C GLN A 44 12.42 13.75 -15.30
N LEU A 45 12.35 15.03 -14.96
CA LEU A 45 11.28 15.59 -14.15
C LEU A 45 9.89 15.39 -14.77
N GLU A 46 9.74 15.53 -16.09
CA GLU A 46 8.46 15.29 -16.76
C GLU A 46 8.03 13.83 -16.65
N SER A 47 8.94 12.89 -16.89
CA SER A 47 8.71 11.46 -16.73
C SER A 47 8.31 11.11 -15.29
N LEU A 48 9.03 11.65 -14.30
CA LEU A 48 8.73 11.45 -12.88
C LEU A 48 7.32 11.93 -12.52
N ARG A 49 6.93 13.12 -12.99
CA ARG A 49 5.60 13.70 -12.73
C ARG A 49 4.46 12.95 -13.43
N ALA A 50 4.75 12.28 -14.56
CA ALA A 50 3.78 11.41 -15.23
C ALA A 50 3.57 10.07 -14.50
N GLY A 51 4.48 9.69 -13.59
CA GLY A 51 4.38 8.47 -12.81
C GLY A 51 3.19 8.49 -11.84
N ARG A 52 2.39 7.43 -11.82
CA ARG A 52 1.27 7.27 -10.86
C ARG A 52 1.71 6.80 -9.48
N ILE A 53 2.75 5.96 -9.46
CA ILE A 53 3.37 5.38 -8.26
C ILE A 53 4.86 5.31 -8.56
N ILE A 54 5.69 5.75 -7.62
CA ILE A 54 7.14 5.80 -7.80
C ILE A 54 7.80 4.93 -6.73
N VAL A 55 8.61 3.98 -7.16
CA VAL A 55 9.49 3.21 -6.26
C VAL A 55 10.88 3.78 -6.40
N VAL A 56 11.47 4.24 -5.29
CA VAL A 56 12.83 4.78 -5.26
C VAL A 56 13.73 3.76 -4.58
N VAL A 57 14.72 3.26 -5.31
CA VAL A 57 15.71 2.31 -4.83
C VAL A 57 17.03 3.04 -4.67
N ALA A 58 17.53 3.14 -3.43
CA ALA A 58 18.77 3.87 -3.17
C ALA A 58 19.51 3.37 -1.92
N GLY A 59 20.82 3.29 -2.04
CA GLY A 59 21.74 3.06 -0.92
C GLY A 59 22.30 4.34 -0.31
N MET A 60 23.45 4.21 0.36
CA MET A 60 24.18 5.29 1.04
C MET A 60 23.32 6.02 2.09
N GLU A 61 23.07 7.32 1.94
CA GLU A 61 22.27 8.16 2.83
C GLU A 61 20.76 8.16 2.52
N GLY A 62 20.33 7.48 1.45
CA GLY A 62 18.90 7.35 1.11
C GLY A 62 18.19 8.65 0.70
N ALA A 63 18.91 9.74 0.48
CA ALA A 63 18.36 11.08 0.24
C ALA A 63 17.50 11.18 -1.03
N LEU A 64 17.70 10.30 -2.02
CA LEU A 64 16.96 10.33 -3.28
C LEU A 64 15.44 10.22 -3.07
N ALA A 65 14.99 9.43 -2.10
CA ALA A 65 13.56 9.26 -1.82
C ALA A 65 12.89 10.58 -1.43
N SER A 66 13.52 11.34 -0.52
CA SER A 66 13.05 12.66 -0.08
C SER A 66 13.03 13.68 -1.21
N VAL A 67 14.07 13.68 -2.06
CA VAL A 67 14.13 14.60 -3.21
C VAL A 67 13.04 14.27 -4.23
N VAL A 68 12.88 13.00 -4.61
CA VAL A 68 11.85 12.57 -5.56
C VAL A 68 10.46 12.92 -5.03
N ALA A 69 10.18 12.65 -3.76
CA ALA A 69 8.90 12.95 -3.12
C ALA A 69 8.59 14.46 -3.10
N GLY A 70 9.60 15.33 -3.02
CA GLY A 70 9.41 16.77 -3.13
C GLY A 70 9.10 17.27 -4.55
N LEU A 71 9.35 16.46 -5.58
CA LEU A 71 9.20 16.83 -6.99
C LEU A 71 7.93 16.32 -7.66
N VAL A 72 7.24 15.38 -7.01
CA VAL A 72 6.10 14.62 -7.55
C VAL A 72 4.92 14.65 -6.59
N SER A 73 3.70 14.53 -7.13
CA SER A 73 2.47 14.40 -6.33
C SER A 73 2.02 12.95 -6.12
N ALA A 74 2.72 12.01 -6.75
CA ALA A 74 2.45 10.58 -6.65
C ALA A 74 3.02 9.98 -5.35
N PRO A 75 2.42 8.91 -4.80
CA PRO A 75 2.99 8.17 -3.69
C PRO A 75 4.38 7.62 -4.04
N VAL A 76 5.31 7.73 -3.10
CA VAL A 76 6.69 7.26 -3.20
C VAL A 76 6.92 6.10 -2.25
N ILE A 77 7.35 4.96 -2.78
CA ILE A 77 7.76 3.78 -2.01
C ILE A 77 9.29 3.76 -2.01
N ALA A 78 9.91 3.95 -0.86
CA ALA A 78 11.34 4.00 -0.70
C ALA A 78 11.88 2.63 -0.30
N VAL A 79 12.83 2.12 -1.09
CA VAL A 79 13.51 0.83 -0.88
C VAL A 79 14.98 1.12 -0.55
N PRO A 80 15.34 1.11 0.74
CA PRO A 80 16.74 1.27 1.12
C PRO A 80 17.52 0.02 0.71
N THR A 81 18.70 0.21 0.14
CA THR A 81 19.57 -0.91 -0.25
C THR A 81 20.77 -1.05 0.68
N ARG A 82 21.34 -2.25 0.78
CA ARG A 82 22.63 -2.47 1.48
C ARG A 82 23.82 -1.80 0.79
N VAL A 83 23.62 -1.28 -0.42
CA VAL A 83 24.66 -0.66 -1.23
C VAL A 83 25.24 0.54 -0.50
N GLY A 84 26.56 0.64 -0.55
CA GLY A 84 27.33 1.74 0.03
C GLY A 84 28.50 1.26 0.86
N TYR A 85 29.36 2.19 1.25
CA TYR A 85 30.59 1.91 1.98
C TYR A 85 30.71 2.80 3.22
N GLY A 86 31.55 2.38 4.16
CA GLY A 86 31.79 3.11 5.40
C GLY A 86 30.52 3.27 6.24
N ALA A 87 30.01 4.51 6.32
CA ALA A 87 28.90 4.89 7.19
C ALA A 87 27.51 4.45 6.69
N SER A 88 27.40 3.68 5.60
CA SER A 88 26.11 3.11 5.17
C SER A 88 25.56 2.06 6.16
N PHE A 89 26.43 1.37 6.90
CA PHE A 89 26.08 0.33 7.87
C PHE A 89 25.08 -0.70 7.30
N GLN A 90 25.40 -1.27 6.14
CA GLN A 90 24.54 -2.25 5.44
C GLN A 90 23.11 -1.71 5.19
N GLY A 91 22.99 -0.45 4.76
CA GLY A 91 21.71 0.17 4.44
C GLY A 91 20.95 0.76 5.62
N LEU A 92 21.47 0.66 6.85
CA LEU A 92 20.84 1.30 8.01
C LEU A 92 20.80 2.83 7.88
N ALA A 93 21.86 3.43 7.33
CA ALA A 93 21.87 4.86 7.07
C ALA A 93 20.79 5.26 6.05
N ALA A 94 20.67 4.50 4.95
CA ALA A 94 19.63 4.71 3.94
C ALA A 94 18.21 4.54 4.53
N LEU A 95 17.98 3.49 5.31
CA LEU A 95 16.70 3.22 5.97
C LEU A 95 16.29 4.38 6.88
N LEU A 96 17.18 4.81 7.78
CA LEU A 96 16.91 5.91 8.69
C LEU A 96 16.75 7.25 7.95
N GLY A 97 17.54 7.48 6.91
CA GLY A 97 17.41 8.66 6.04
C GLY A 97 16.06 8.73 5.36
N MET A 98 15.59 7.62 4.78
CA MET A 98 14.29 7.51 4.13
C MET A 98 13.12 7.62 5.12
N LEU A 99 13.23 7.03 6.32
CA LEU A 99 12.20 7.14 7.37
C LEU A 99 12.05 8.56 7.92
N ASN A 100 13.13 9.35 7.91
CA ASN A 100 13.12 10.74 8.31
C ASN A 100 12.66 11.70 7.20
N ALA A 101 12.19 11.19 6.05
CA ALA A 101 11.68 12.03 4.98
C ALA A 101 10.46 12.85 5.46
N CYS A 102 10.58 14.18 5.40
CA CYS A 102 9.48 15.09 5.76
C CYS A 102 8.42 15.23 4.66
N ALA A 103 8.68 14.70 3.47
CA ALA A 103 7.76 14.79 2.34
C ALA A 103 6.52 13.90 2.58
N PRO A 104 5.30 14.44 2.49
CA PRO A 104 4.10 13.63 2.61
C PRO A 104 4.03 12.62 1.44
N GLY A 105 3.56 11.41 1.73
CA GLY A 105 3.38 10.37 0.71
C GLY A 105 4.59 9.45 0.48
N VAL A 106 5.61 9.51 1.35
CA VAL A 106 6.71 8.52 1.38
C VAL A 106 6.32 7.35 2.29
N SER A 107 6.47 6.13 1.80
CA SER A 107 6.39 4.89 2.58
C SER A 107 7.69 4.11 2.42
N VAL A 108 8.28 3.62 3.50
CA VAL A 108 9.59 2.96 3.47
C VAL A 108 9.40 1.47 3.73
N VAL A 109 10.02 0.63 2.91
CA VAL A 109 10.08 -0.82 3.14
C VAL A 109 11.39 -1.21 3.84
N ASN A 110 11.48 -2.47 4.25
CA ASN A 110 12.72 -3.01 4.80
C ASN A 110 13.88 -2.91 3.78
N ILE A 111 15.11 -2.97 4.30
CA ILE A 111 16.33 -2.99 3.50
C ILE A 111 16.32 -4.20 2.56
N ASP A 112 16.57 -3.95 1.27
CA ASP A 112 16.48 -4.94 0.19
C ASP A 112 15.14 -5.72 0.22
N ASN A 113 14.03 -4.99 0.35
CA ASN A 113 12.68 -5.54 0.21
C ASN A 113 12.00 -5.07 -1.09
N GLU A 114 12.69 -5.28 -2.20
CA GLU A 114 12.24 -4.98 -3.56
C GLU A 114 10.96 -5.72 -3.95
N SER A 115 10.82 -6.98 -3.54
CA SER A 115 9.60 -7.76 -3.75
C SER A 115 8.41 -7.16 -3.01
N GLY A 116 8.58 -6.80 -1.74
CA GLY A 116 7.56 -6.11 -0.96
C GLY A 116 7.17 -4.76 -1.57
N ALA A 117 8.15 -4.00 -2.07
CA ALA A 117 7.89 -2.74 -2.75
C ALA A 117 7.10 -2.92 -4.06
N GLY A 118 7.44 -3.93 -4.87
CA GLY A 118 6.72 -4.25 -6.11
C GLY A 118 5.28 -4.70 -5.84
N VAL A 119 5.07 -5.55 -4.84
CA VAL A 119 3.71 -5.96 -4.41
C VAL A 119 2.91 -4.76 -3.91
N PHE A 120 3.51 -3.91 -3.07
CA PHE A 120 2.83 -2.75 -2.51
C PHE A 120 2.48 -1.73 -3.60
N ALA A 121 3.36 -1.51 -4.58
CA ALA A 121 3.07 -0.70 -5.76
C ALA A 121 1.88 -1.28 -6.55
N GLY A 122 1.84 -2.60 -6.75
CA GLY A 122 0.69 -3.28 -7.35
C GLY A 122 -0.61 -3.03 -6.60
N LEU A 123 -0.62 -3.23 -5.29
CA LEU A 123 -1.79 -3.01 -4.44
C LEU A 123 -2.27 -1.55 -4.49
N LEU A 124 -1.36 -0.58 -4.46
CA LEU A 124 -1.71 0.83 -4.61
C LEU A 124 -2.30 1.14 -5.98
N ALA A 125 -1.81 0.49 -7.05
CA ALA A 125 -2.38 0.64 -8.38
C ALA A 125 -3.82 0.12 -8.45
N TYR A 126 -4.11 -1.00 -7.78
CA TYR A 126 -5.46 -1.52 -7.64
C TYR A 126 -6.35 -0.71 -6.71
N GLY A 127 -5.77 -0.04 -5.70
CA GLY A 127 -6.49 0.79 -4.73
C GLY A 127 -6.91 2.16 -5.26
N ASP A 128 -6.46 2.56 -6.44
CA ASP A 128 -6.84 3.83 -7.07
C ASP A 128 -8.34 3.81 -7.46
N VAL A 129 -9.17 4.31 -6.55
CA VAL A 129 -10.64 4.39 -6.67
C VAL A 129 -11.08 5.06 -7.98
N ARG A 130 -10.25 5.96 -8.54
CA ARG A 130 -10.52 6.64 -9.81
C ARG A 130 -10.53 5.68 -11.01
N GLN A 131 -9.78 4.58 -10.94
CA GLN A 131 -9.77 3.53 -11.97
C GLN A 131 -10.79 2.42 -11.66
N ILE A 132 -11.04 2.14 -10.38
CA ILE A 132 -12.02 1.13 -9.96
C ILE A 132 -13.46 1.59 -10.26
N GLY A 133 -13.78 2.87 -10.09
CA GLY A 133 -15.13 3.40 -10.31
C GLY A 133 -15.74 3.04 -11.68
N PRO A 134 -15.05 3.36 -12.79
CA PRO A 134 -15.49 2.97 -14.14
C PRO A 134 -15.57 1.45 -14.35
N LEU A 135 -14.73 0.66 -13.69
CA LEU A 135 -14.74 -0.80 -13.76
C LEU A 135 -15.93 -1.39 -12.99
N LEU A 136 -16.23 -0.88 -11.79
CA LEU A 136 -17.39 -1.27 -11.00
C LEU A 136 -18.69 -0.90 -11.70
N ALA A 137 -18.73 0.23 -12.42
CA ALA A 137 -19.89 0.64 -13.20
C ALA A 137 -20.23 -0.34 -14.35
N ARG A 138 -19.28 -1.17 -14.79
CA ARG A 138 -19.50 -2.22 -15.80
C ARG A 138 -20.00 -3.53 -15.20
N PHE A 139 -19.92 -3.71 -13.88
CA PHE A 139 -20.39 -4.94 -13.25
C PHE A 139 -21.92 -4.97 -13.14
N PRO A 140 -22.58 -6.08 -13.52
CA PRO A 140 -24.01 -6.22 -13.35
C PRO A 140 -24.43 -6.02 -11.88
N PRO A 141 -25.51 -5.25 -11.61
CA PRO A 141 -26.04 -5.04 -10.25
C PRO A 141 -26.34 -6.35 -9.51
N VAL A 142 -26.63 -7.42 -10.25
CA VAL A 142 -26.91 -8.75 -9.70
C VAL A 142 -25.74 -9.32 -8.90
N TRP A 143 -24.49 -9.03 -9.28
CA TRP A 143 -23.31 -9.53 -8.57
C TRP A 143 -23.08 -8.77 -7.27
N PHE A 144 -23.39 -7.47 -7.24
CA PHE A 144 -23.40 -6.70 -5.99
C PHE A 144 -24.50 -7.20 -5.05
N ALA A 145 -25.69 -7.47 -5.57
CA ALA A 145 -26.79 -8.06 -4.80
C ALA A 145 -26.45 -9.47 -4.30
N ALA A 146 -25.80 -10.30 -5.12
CA ALA A 146 -25.35 -11.63 -4.73
C ALA A 146 -24.26 -11.58 -3.65
N ALA A 147 -23.28 -10.68 -3.78
CA ALA A 147 -22.23 -10.49 -2.78
C ALA A 147 -22.82 -9.98 -1.45
N ALA A 148 -23.72 -8.99 -1.50
CA ALA A 148 -24.43 -8.51 -0.33
C ALA A 148 -25.29 -9.62 0.30
N GLY A 149 -26.01 -10.40 -0.51
CA GLY A 149 -26.81 -11.54 -0.06
C GLY A 149 -25.95 -12.62 0.62
N LEU A 150 -24.81 -12.98 0.04
CA LEU A 150 -23.86 -13.92 0.63
C LEU A 150 -23.27 -13.39 1.94
N ALA A 151 -22.96 -12.09 2.01
CA ALA A 151 -22.49 -11.46 3.24
C ALA A 151 -23.57 -11.51 4.34
N VAL A 152 -24.81 -11.13 4.02
CA VAL A 152 -25.95 -11.22 4.95
C VAL A 152 -26.18 -12.65 5.41
N LEU A 153 -26.13 -13.62 4.49
CA LEU A 153 -26.28 -15.04 4.81
C LEU A 153 -25.16 -15.53 5.74
N ASN A 154 -23.91 -15.13 5.49
CA ASN A 154 -22.78 -15.44 6.37
C ASN A 154 -23.02 -14.93 7.80
N TYR A 155 -23.43 -13.66 7.94
CA TYR A 155 -23.73 -13.08 9.26
C TYR A 155 -24.94 -13.74 9.93
N ALA A 156 -25.98 -14.10 9.16
CA ALA A 156 -27.13 -14.82 9.67
C ALA A 156 -26.75 -16.21 10.21
N LEU A 157 -25.94 -16.97 9.48
CA LEU A 157 -25.42 -18.26 9.93
C LEU A 157 -24.56 -18.12 11.19
N ARG A 158 -23.74 -17.07 11.28
CA ARG A 158 -22.94 -16.76 12.46
C ARG A 158 -23.82 -16.47 13.68
N TYR A 159 -24.92 -15.73 13.50
CA TYR A 159 -25.91 -15.47 14.55
C TYR A 159 -26.66 -16.73 14.97
N ILE A 160 -27.11 -17.55 14.01
CA ILE A 160 -27.80 -18.82 14.28
C ILE A 160 -26.91 -19.75 15.10
N ARG A 161 -25.63 -19.89 14.72
CA ARG A 161 -24.66 -20.68 15.48
C ARG A 161 -24.50 -20.18 16.92
N TRP A 162 -24.43 -18.87 17.11
CA TRP A 162 -24.37 -18.27 18.45
C TRP A 162 -25.64 -18.51 19.27
N ALA A 163 -26.82 -18.37 18.65
CA ALA A 163 -28.10 -18.68 19.28
C ALA A 163 -28.23 -20.17 19.67
N MET A 164 -27.69 -21.09 18.85
CA MET A 164 -27.62 -22.51 19.19
C MET A 164 -26.71 -22.78 20.38
N TYR A 165 -25.54 -22.14 20.47
CA TYR A 165 -24.65 -22.27 21.63
C TYR A 165 -25.28 -21.77 22.92
N LEU A 166 -25.99 -20.64 22.89
CA LEU A 166 -26.70 -20.12 24.07
C LEU A 166 -27.79 -21.07 24.55
N ARG A 167 -28.52 -21.71 23.63
CA ARG A 167 -29.50 -22.75 23.95
C ARG A 167 -28.84 -24.01 24.55
N ALA A 168 -27.71 -24.45 24.01
CA ALA A 168 -26.96 -25.59 24.53
C ALA A 168 -26.38 -25.35 25.93
N LEU A 169 -26.03 -24.09 26.25
CA LEU A 169 -25.51 -23.68 27.56
C LEU A 169 -26.61 -23.29 28.56
N ASN A 170 -27.89 -23.44 28.19
CA ASN A 170 -29.06 -23.13 29.03
C ASN A 170 -29.17 -21.65 29.48
N ILE A 171 -28.54 -20.74 28.74
CA ILE A 171 -28.55 -19.30 29.01
C ILE A 171 -29.76 -18.67 28.30
N ARG A 172 -30.76 -18.22 29.06
CA ARG A 172 -31.96 -17.57 28.50
C ARG A 172 -31.78 -16.05 28.43
N VAL A 173 -31.52 -15.54 27.23
CA VAL A 173 -31.47 -14.10 26.94
C VAL A 173 -32.61 -13.75 25.97
N PRO A 174 -33.34 -12.64 26.15
CA PRO A 174 -34.33 -12.17 25.18
C PRO A 174 -33.70 -11.95 23.81
N GLN A 175 -34.38 -12.37 22.72
CA GLN A 175 -33.81 -12.31 21.37
C GLN A 175 -33.45 -10.90 20.90
N SER A 176 -34.16 -9.87 21.38
CA SER A 176 -33.87 -8.46 21.09
C SER A 176 -32.53 -8.02 21.68
N VAL A 177 -32.24 -8.42 22.93
CA VAL A 177 -30.97 -8.14 23.61
C VAL A 177 -29.84 -8.95 22.97
N CYS A 178 -30.13 -10.19 22.57
CA CYS A 178 -29.20 -11.05 21.86
C CYS A 178 -28.76 -10.42 20.52
N LEU A 179 -29.72 -10.01 19.70
CA LEU A 179 -29.45 -9.34 18.43
C LEU A 179 -28.66 -8.04 18.62
N LEU A 180 -29.00 -7.23 19.63
CA LEU A 180 -28.31 -5.98 19.93
C LEU A 180 -26.86 -6.21 20.37
N VAL A 181 -26.58 -7.23 21.19
CA VAL A 181 -25.22 -7.62 21.58
C VAL A 181 -24.41 -8.14 20.38
N PHE A 182 -25.03 -8.90 19.48
CA PHE A 182 -24.37 -9.39 18.27
C PHE A 182 -23.99 -8.25 17.32
N VAL A 183 -24.91 -7.30 17.10
CA VAL A 183 -24.66 -6.10 16.28
C VAL A 183 -23.63 -5.18 16.92
N ALA A 184 -23.66 -5.01 18.25
CA ALA A 184 -22.64 -4.26 18.98
C ALA A 184 -21.25 -4.91 18.86
N GLY A 185 -21.16 -6.25 18.89
CA GLY A 185 -19.92 -6.99 18.65
C GLY A 185 -19.38 -6.80 17.22
N LEU A 186 -20.24 -6.63 16.22
CA LEU A 186 -19.85 -6.28 14.86
C LEU A 186 -19.29 -4.86 14.76
N ALA A 187 -19.92 -3.89 15.45
CA ALA A 187 -19.42 -2.52 15.50
C ALA A 187 -18.02 -2.44 16.14
N LEU A 188 -17.78 -3.23 17.19
CA LEU A 188 -16.46 -3.35 17.84
C LEU A 188 -15.40 -4.06 16.97
N SER A 189 -15.83 -4.78 15.92
CA SER A 189 -14.93 -5.43 14.95
C SER A 189 -14.40 -4.43 13.89
N ILE A 190 -15.06 -3.28 13.74
CA ILE A 190 -14.57 -2.18 12.92
C ILE A 190 -13.65 -1.37 13.82
N THR A 191 -12.34 -1.57 13.66
CA THR A 191 -11.35 -0.81 14.43
C THR A 191 -11.55 0.70 14.20
N PRO A 192 -11.37 1.54 15.23
CA PRO A 192 -11.53 3.00 15.11
C PRO A 192 -10.74 3.60 13.93
N GLY A 193 -9.59 3.01 13.60
CA GLY A 193 -8.77 3.39 12.44
C GLY A 193 -9.46 3.26 11.07
N LYS A 194 -10.28 2.21 10.86
CA LYS A 194 -11.02 2.00 9.59
C LYS A 194 -12.17 3.01 9.41
N VAL A 195 -12.80 3.42 10.50
CA VAL A 195 -13.85 4.47 10.46
C VAL A 195 -13.22 5.84 10.20
N GLY A 196 -12.05 6.11 10.78
CA GLY A 196 -11.30 7.35 10.55
C GLY A 196 -10.85 7.54 9.09
N GLU A 197 -10.48 6.46 8.39
CA GLU A 197 -10.13 6.53 6.95
C GLU A 197 -11.35 6.76 6.05
N LEU A 198 -12.50 6.17 6.35
CA LEU A 198 -13.75 6.39 5.60
C LEU A 198 -14.30 7.82 5.77
N LEU A 199 -14.09 8.45 6.92
CA LEU A 199 -14.50 9.84 7.14
C LEU A 199 -13.58 10.84 6.44
N LYS A 200 -12.30 10.48 6.25
CA LYS A 200 -11.33 11.31 5.51
C LYS A 200 -11.49 11.25 3.99
N SER A 201 -12.22 10.28 3.44
CA SER A 201 -12.42 10.16 1.99
C SER A 201 -13.68 10.89 1.48
N VAL A 202 -14.51 11.42 2.38
CA VAL A 202 -15.79 12.08 2.06
C VAL A 202 -15.78 13.59 2.35
N GLY A 203 -14.77 14.11 3.09
CA GLY A 203 -14.56 15.54 3.35
C GLY A 203 -13.30 16.05 2.65
#